data_AF-A0A090Q5P2-F1
#
_entry.id   AF-A0A090Q5P2-F1
#
_cell.length_a   1.000
_cell.length_b   1.000
_cell.length_c   1.000
_cell.angle_alpha   90.00
_cell.angle_beta   90.00
_cell.angle_gamma   90.00
#
_symmetry.space_group_name_H-M   'P 1'
#
loop_
_entity.id
_entity.type
_entity.pdbx_description
1 polymer ?
#
loop_
_entity_poly.entity_id
_entity_poly.type
_entity_poly.pdbx_seq_one_letter_code
_entity_poly.pdbx_strand_id
1 'polypeptide(L)' 'MRIDIITVLPELITSPFEASILKRAVEKGLVRYIYTI' A
#
# COMPACT_ATOMS: atom_id res chain seq x y z
N MET A 1 -10.53 5.04 2.88
CA MET A 1 -10.32 4.84 1.43
C MET A 1 -9.79 3.43 1.19
N ARG A 2 -10.20 2.77 0.10
CA ARG A 2 -9.73 1.42 -0.28
C ARG A 2 -8.88 1.53 -1.54
N ILE A 3 -7.72 0.87 -1.54
CA ILE A 3 -6.83 0.77 -2.70
C ILE A 3 -6.61 -0.71 -3.00
N ASP A 4 -6.95 -1.15 -4.21
CA ASP A 4 -6.65 -2.49 -4.70
C ASP A 4 -5.55 -2.38 -5.76
N ILE A 5 -4.48 -3.15 -5.61
CA ILE A 5 -3.31 -3.12 -6.50
C ILE A 5 -3.13 -4.48 -7.15
N ILE A 6 -3.03 -4.49 -8.48
CA ILE A 6 -2.68 -5.67 -9.29
C ILE A 6 -1.29 -5.41 -9.85
N THR A 7 -0.33 -6.29 -9.52
CA THR A 7 1.05 -6.19 -10.02
C THR A 7 1.67 -7.58 -10.11
N VAL A 8 2.54 -7.76 -11.09
CA VAL A 8 3.38 -8.97 -11.22
C VAL A 8 4.71 -8.85 -10.47
N LEU A 9 4.99 -7.68 -9.88
CA LEU A 9 6.21 -7.36 -9.12
C LEU A 9 5.84 -6.73 -7.76
N PRO A 10 5.37 -7.52 -6.78
CA PRO A 10 4.96 -7.01 -5.46
C PRO A 10 6.11 -6.39 -4.65
N GLU A 11 7.35 -6.84 -4.85
CA GLU A 11 8.54 -6.37 -4.14
C GLU A 11 8.87 -4.89 -4.38
N LEU A 12 8.42 -4.30 -5.50
CA LEU A 12 8.60 -2.89 -5.79
C LEU A 12 7.67 -1.98 -4.97
N ILE A 13 6.63 -2.56 -4.35
CA ILE A 13 5.62 -1.81 -3.60
C ILE A 13 6.06 -1.59 -2.16
N THR A 14 6.83 -2.49 -1.56
CA THR A 14 7.23 -2.42 -0.15
C THR A 14 8.06 -1.17 0.17
N SER A 15 9.08 -0.88 -0.63
CA SER A 15 10.01 0.24 -0.41
C SER A 15 9.33 1.64 -0.44
N PRO A 16 8.52 2.00 -1.45
CA PRO A 16 7.84 3.30 -1.47
C PRO A 16 6.71 3.38 -0.44
N PHE A 17 6.07 2.28 -0.05
CA PHE A 17 4.98 2.33 0.93
C PHE A 17 5.50 2.60 2.34
N GLU A 18 6.66 2.07 2.72
CA GLU A 18 7.18 2.15 4.09
C GLU A 18 7.64 3.54 4.58
N ALA A 19 7.89 4.48 3.68
CA ALA A 19 8.28 5.86 4.02
C ALA A 19 7.28 6.92 3.52
N SER A 20 6.21 6.51 2.82
CA SER A 20 5.29 7.43 2.17
C SER A 20 4.10 7.85 3.05
N ILE A 21 3.31 8.78 2.50
CA ILE A 21 2.02 9.20 3.04
C ILE A 21 1.05 8.03 3.24
N LEU A 22 1.19 6.94 2.47
CA LEU A 22 0.31 5.78 2.55
C LEU A 22 0.51 5.01 3.86
N LYS A 23 1.76 4.80 4.32
CA LYS A 23 2.01 4.20 5.63
C LYS A 23 1.37 5.00 6.76
N ARG A 24 1.57 6.32 6.77
CA ARG A 24 0.96 7.19 7.80
C ARG A 24 -0.57 7.15 7.75
N ALA A 25 -1.15 7.05 6.56
CA ALA A 25 -2.60 6.95 6.40
C ALA A 25 -3.15 5.58 6.88
N VAL A 26 -2.40 4.50 6.68
CA VAL A 26 -2.72 3.16 7.20
C VAL A 26 -2.59 3.12 8.72
N GLU A 27 -1.51 3.68 9.29
CA GLU A 27 -1.32 3.81 10.75
C GLU A 27 -2.45 4.60 11.42
N LYS A 28 -2.96 5.63 10.74
CA LYS A 28 -4.12 6.42 11.19
C LYS A 28 -5.47 5.76 10.89
N GLY A 29 -5.50 4.55 10.30
CA GLY A 29 -6.72 3.84 9.95
C GLY A 29 -7.55 4.47 8.82
N LEU A 30 -6.98 5.43 8.08
CA LEU A 30 -7.67 6.17 7.02
C LEU A 30 -7.75 5.39 5.70
N VAL A 31 -6.80 4.47 5.49
CA VAL A 31 -6.64 3.71 4.25
C VAL A 31 -6.36 2.25 4.55
N ARG A 32 -6.93 1.37 3.73
CA ARG A 32 -6.55 -0.05 3.66
C ARG A 32 -6.21 -0.39 2.22
N TYR A 33 -5.13 -1.14 2.03
CA TYR A 33 -4.76 -1.69 0.73
C TYR A 33 -4.77 -3.21 0.74
N ILE A 34 -5.08 -3.79 -0.41
CA ILE A 34 -5.02 -5.21 -0.70
C ILE A 34 -4.23 -5.34 -2.01
N TYR A 35 -3.35 -6.32 -2.08
CA TYR A 35 -2.66 -6.66 -3.31
C TYR A 35 -2.93 -8.12 -3.68
N THR A 36 -3.01 -8.35 -4.99
CA THR A 36 -3.16 -9.67 -5.58
C THR A 36 -2.26 -9.74 -6.82
N ILE A 37 -1.84 -10.94 -7.19
CA ILE A 37 -0.99 -11.19 -8.36
C ILE A 37 -1.90 -11.54 -9.53
#